data_AF-A0A7R9E6X3-F1
#
_entry.id   AF-A0A7R9E6X3-F1
#
_cell.length_a   1.000
_cell.length_b   1.000
_cell.length_c   1.000
_cell.angle_alpha   90.00
_cell.angle_beta   90.00
_cell.angle_gamma   90.00
#
_symmetry.space_group_name_H-M   'P 1'
#
loop_
_entity.id
_entity.type
_entity.pdbx_description
1 polymer ?
#
loop_
_entity_poly.entity_id
_entity_poly.type
_entity_poly.pdbx_seq_one_letter_code
_entity_poly.pdbx_strand_id
1 'polypeptide(L)'
;MTAELPCSSQNISFPKESRWAMPYPPDSPIHRRERDIGTEDHSIHRDVTPVSHFVADLILRLELPPPILDSDPDYGFLDPWESYQLPPISQPENECQPFLQRFQTSKPMTPYLFEAVEKLLRYLMNRCVKPDLMKCTGPKLLSIDTKKSENLILSKNIDIGFATKRLLGETAITVTERQKLEFIHECRSMLTTMIAKLQEKSPLKQKAVRGLSSLDPCVIQHSPQLAQKRFSFLLEELNHANIINDVLAENAKKEYLHFCNLKKSELQEIFRPCDQFSDEVGLDTIYGSFLIGEANYKHLWEVIKICLVLSHGNATVEGGFSVNKSLLVENMHEKTVTAQRHIHDEIQEAGGIKNIHISKKMLDYVRGAWKHYHEYLEMKKQERSEEERRRQKRGN
;
A
#
# COMPACT_ATOMS: atom_id res chain seq x y z
N MET A 1 37.68 44.21 -35.02
CA MET A 1 36.38 44.61 -34.44
C MET A 1 35.63 43.35 -34.07
N THR A 2 35.96 42.84 -32.89
CA THR A 2 35.43 41.64 -32.27
C THR A 2 35.27 42.04 -30.82
N ALA A 3 34.03 42.33 -30.43
CA ALA A 3 33.71 42.76 -29.07
C ALA A 3 33.46 41.50 -28.23
N GLU A 4 34.33 41.32 -27.24
CA GLU A 4 34.25 40.33 -26.19
C GLU A 4 33.06 40.66 -25.26
N LEU A 5 32.29 39.64 -24.88
CA LEU A 5 31.30 39.71 -23.81
C LEU A 5 31.88 39.09 -22.53
N PRO A 6 31.67 39.71 -21.35
CA PRO A 6 32.29 39.27 -20.11
C PRO A 6 31.57 38.08 -19.49
N CYS A 7 32.38 37.10 -19.07
CA CYS A 7 31.99 36.01 -18.19
C CYS A 7 31.59 36.59 -16.82
N SER A 8 30.30 36.47 -16.47
CA SER A 8 29.83 36.73 -15.11
C SER A 8 29.29 35.44 -14.51
N SER A 9 30.07 34.90 -13.58
CA SER A 9 29.72 33.82 -12.67
C SER A 9 28.68 34.33 -11.67
N GLN A 10 27.41 34.00 -11.89
CA GLN A 10 26.38 34.09 -10.86
C GLN A 10 26.17 32.71 -10.23
N ASN A 11 26.61 32.59 -8.97
CA ASN A 11 26.26 31.50 -8.08
C ASN A 11 24.74 31.50 -7.88
N ILE A 12 24.05 30.54 -8.52
CA ILE A 12 22.67 30.20 -8.20
C ILE A 12 22.73 29.09 -7.14
N SER A 13 22.51 29.48 -5.89
CA SER A 13 22.30 28.55 -4.78
C SER A 13 20.93 27.88 -4.91
N PHE A 14 20.90 26.57 -5.13
CA PHE A 14 19.68 25.78 -5.02
C PHE A 14 19.28 25.61 -3.54
N PRO A 15 17.99 25.76 -3.17
CA PRO A 15 17.53 25.38 -1.84
C PRO A 15 17.72 23.88 -1.63
N LYS A 16 18.33 23.52 -0.50
CA LYS A 16 18.43 22.15 0.00
C LYS A 16 17.01 21.54 0.10
N GLU A 17 16.88 20.34 -0.44
CA GLU A 17 15.75 19.42 -0.36
C GLU A 17 14.98 19.54 0.98
N SER A 18 13.70 19.87 0.90
CA SER A 18 12.71 19.90 1.98
C SER A 18 12.28 18.46 2.29
N ARG A 19 12.80 17.84 3.36
CA ARG A 19 12.26 17.80 4.75
C ARG A 19 10.77 17.45 4.86
N TRP A 20 10.50 16.19 5.22
CA TRP A 20 9.29 15.77 5.93
C TRP A 20 9.61 14.78 7.04
N ALA A 21 9.71 15.30 8.25
CA ALA A 21 9.22 14.68 9.46
C ALA A 21 8.74 15.86 10.32
N MET A 22 7.46 15.84 10.72
CA MET A 22 6.93 16.80 11.69
C MET A 22 6.54 16.04 12.96
N PRO A 23 6.84 16.59 14.13
CA PRO A 23 6.65 15.92 15.41
C PRO A 23 5.16 15.78 15.75
N TYR A 24 4.76 14.62 16.25
CA TYR A 24 3.43 14.43 16.81
C TYR A 24 3.25 15.28 18.08
N PRO A 25 2.14 16.02 18.24
CA PRO A 25 1.83 16.66 19.52
C PRO A 25 1.49 15.60 20.59
N PRO A 26 1.94 15.77 21.84
CA PRO A 26 1.86 14.76 22.90
C PRO A 26 0.44 14.40 23.40
N ASP A 27 -0.64 14.82 22.73
CA ASP A 27 -2.03 14.55 23.11
C ASP A 27 -2.96 14.24 21.93
N SER A 28 -2.42 13.73 20.80
CA SER A 28 -3.28 13.29 19.69
C SER A 28 -4.14 12.07 20.09
N PRO A 29 -5.35 11.89 19.50
CA PRO A 29 -6.23 10.75 19.79
C PRO A 29 -5.58 9.38 19.59
N ILE A 30 -4.52 9.30 18.78
CA ILE A 30 -3.72 8.11 18.52
C ILE A 30 -2.94 7.69 19.79
N HIS A 31 -2.43 8.65 20.56
CA HIS A 31 -1.74 8.41 21.84
C HIS A 31 -2.68 7.98 22.98
N ARG A 32 -3.99 8.19 22.83
CA ARG A 32 -4.99 7.76 23.83
C ARG A 32 -5.38 6.30 23.65
N ARG A 33 -5.32 5.76 22.43
CA ARG A 33 -5.57 4.32 22.16
C ARG A 33 -4.47 3.38 22.65
N GLU A 34 -3.23 3.84 22.74
CA GLU A 34 -2.10 2.99 23.18
C GLU A 34 -2.00 2.85 24.70
N ARG A 35 -2.61 3.75 25.48
CA ARG A 35 -2.63 3.67 26.95
C ARG A 35 -3.69 2.71 27.51
N ASP A 36 -4.75 2.44 26.76
CA ASP A 36 -5.92 1.70 27.26
C ASP A 36 -5.93 0.20 26.86
N ILE A 37 -4.84 -0.34 26.30
CA ILE A 37 -4.72 -1.78 25.96
C ILE A 37 -4.18 -2.61 27.14
N GLY A 38 -3.82 -1.96 28.25
CA GLY A 38 -3.57 -2.64 29.51
C GLY A 38 -4.88 -2.88 30.26
N THR A 39 -5.29 -4.15 30.34
CA THR A 39 -6.42 -4.70 31.11
C THR A 39 -7.83 -4.52 30.52
N GLU A 40 -8.23 -5.44 29.65
CA GLU A 40 -9.48 -6.22 29.81
C GLU A 40 -9.55 -7.37 28.78
N ASP A 41 -10.08 -8.49 29.23
CA ASP A 41 -10.14 -9.77 28.52
C ASP A 41 -11.38 -9.84 27.61
N HIS A 42 -11.21 -10.56 26.49
CA HIS A 42 -12.24 -11.12 25.59
C HIS A 42 -13.10 -10.20 24.68
N SER A 43 -12.97 -10.48 23.38
CA SER A 43 -14.01 -10.42 22.33
C SER A 43 -14.44 -9.07 21.73
N ILE A 44 -13.56 -8.41 20.96
CA ILE A 44 -14.00 -7.52 19.88
C ILE A 44 -13.09 -7.68 18.65
N HIS A 45 -13.25 -8.77 17.90
CA HIS A 45 -12.92 -8.76 16.47
C HIS A 45 -14.04 -8.00 15.76
N ARG A 46 -13.82 -6.70 15.48
CA ARG A 46 -14.58 -6.00 14.43
C ARG A 46 -13.77 -6.04 13.15
N ASP A 47 -14.37 -6.64 12.14
CA ASP A 47 -13.91 -6.76 10.76
C ASP A 47 -13.63 -5.39 10.12
N VAL A 48 -12.43 -4.87 10.31
CA VAL A 48 -11.83 -3.92 9.37
C VAL A 48 -10.57 -4.59 8.87
N THR A 49 -10.69 -5.31 7.75
CA THR A 49 -9.52 -5.85 7.05
C THR A 49 -8.72 -4.67 6.49
N PRO A 50 -7.48 -4.45 6.95
CA PRO A 50 -6.61 -3.42 6.39
C PRO A 50 -6.40 -3.66 4.90
N VAL A 51 -6.35 -2.60 4.10
CA VAL A 51 -5.96 -2.65 2.68
C VAL A 51 -4.57 -3.29 2.50
N SER A 52 -3.69 -3.20 3.51
CA SER A 52 -2.39 -3.89 3.54
C SER A 52 -2.52 -5.41 3.54
N HIS A 53 -3.59 -5.99 4.10
CA HIS A 53 -3.84 -7.42 3.96
C HIS A 53 -4.12 -7.80 2.51
N PHE A 54 -4.61 -6.93 1.62
CA PHE A 54 -4.94 -7.33 0.25
C PHE A 54 -3.72 -7.79 -0.56
N VAL A 55 -2.60 -7.06 -0.49
CA VAL A 55 -1.38 -7.40 -1.25
C VAL A 55 -0.65 -8.57 -0.60
N ALA A 56 -0.59 -8.60 0.74
CA ALA A 56 -0.05 -9.74 1.50
C ALA A 56 -0.84 -11.03 1.24
N ASP A 57 -2.17 -10.96 1.26
CA ASP A 57 -3.09 -12.08 1.05
C ASP A 57 -3.11 -12.52 -0.42
N LEU A 58 -2.91 -11.60 -1.38
CA LEU A 58 -2.73 -11.93 -2.79
C LEU A 58 -1.43 -12.73 -3.01
N ILE A 59 -0.32 -12.35 -2.37
CA ILE A 59 0.97 -13.06 -2.49
C ILE A 59 0.97 -14.38 -1.68
N LEU A 60 0.41 -14.39 -0.46
CA LEU A 60 0.39 -15.57 0.42
C LEU A 60 -0.70 -16.61 0.09
N ARG A 61 -1.83 -16.22 -0.52
CA ARG A 61 -2.96 -17.15 -0.82
C ARG A 61 -3.14 -17.50 -2.29
N LEU A 62 -2.27 -17.02 -3.18
CA LEU A 62 -2.24 -17.51 -4.55
C LEU A 62 -1.54 -18.89 -4.67
N GLU A 63 -1.01 -19.47 -3.59
CA GLU A 63 -0.27 -20.76 -3.61
C GLU A 63 0.68 -20.86 -4.81
N LEU A 64 1.32 -19.73 -5.17
CA LEU A 64 2.30 -19.74 -6.25
C LEU A 64 3.48 -20.58 -5.76
N PRO A 65 3.90 -21.60 -6.52
CA PRO A 65 5.06 -22.38 -6.15
C PRO A 65 6.23 -21.43 -5.92
N PRO A 66 7.06 -21.63 -4.88
CA PRO A 66 8.20 -20.76 -4.65
C PRO A 66 9.06 -20.70 -5.91
N PRO A 67 9.68 -19.54 -6.23
CA PRO A 67 10.66 -19.49 -7.30
C PRO A 67 11.71 -20.56 -7.00
N ILE A 68 11.89 -21.49 -7.94
CA ILE A 68 12.90 -22.54 -7.88
C ILE A 68 14.25 -21.81 -7.87
N LEU A 69 14.76 -21.54 -6.68
CA LEU A 69 16.20 -21.44 -6.46
C LEU A 69 16.69 -22.87 -6.56
N ASP A 70 17.49 -23.12 -7.58
CA ASP A 70 18.10 -24.40 -7.89
C ASP A 70 18.52 -25.19 -6.63
N SER A 71 18.34 -26.51 -6.74
CA SER A 71 18.78 -27.61 -5.86
C SER A 71 17.79 -28.14 -4.82
N ASP A 72 16.90 -29.04 -5.26
CA ASP A 72 16.87 -30.40 -4.69
C ASP A 72 16.21 -31.41 -5.66
N PRO A 73 16.84 -32.55 -5.98
CA PRO A 73 16.40 -33.46 -7.03
C PRO A 73 15.69 -34.69 -6.45
N ASP A 74 14.52 -34.56 -5.83
CA ASP A 74 13.77 -35.76 -5.46
C ASP A 74 12.28 -35.52 -5.19
N TYR A 75 11.49 -35.21 -6.23
CA TYR A 75 10.06 -35.57 -6.26
C TYR A 75 9.61 -35.80 -7.70
N GLY A 76 9.38 -37.07 -8.03
CA GLY A 76 8.91 -37.51 -9.34
C GLY A 76 7.43 -37.19 -9.57
N PHE A 77 7.17 -36.06 -10.22
CA PHE A 77 6.04 -35.87 -11.14
C PHE A 77 6.41 -34.74 -12.10
N LEU A 78 7.27 -35.03 -13.07
CA LEU A 78 7.64 -34.08 -14.14
C LEU A 78 6.38 -33.75 -14.94
N ASP A 79 5.90 -32.52 -14.80
CA ASP A 79 4.87 -31.96 -15.66
C ASP A 79 5.41 -31.97 -17.10
N PRO A 80 4.72 -32.58 -18.08
CA PRO A 80 5.20 -32.63 -19.47
C PRO A 80 5.59 -31.25 -20.03
N TRP A 81 5.02 -30.17 -19.51
CA TRP A 81 5.28 -28.79 -19.94
C TRP A 81 6.55 -28.17 -19.37
N GLU A 82 7.11 -28.68 -18.27
CA GLU A 82 8.37 -28.21 -17.68
C GLU A 82 9.56 -28.43 -18.63
N SER A 83 9.54 -29.54 -19.38
CA SER A 83 10.59 -29.87 -20.36
C SER A 83 10.66 -28.91 -21.55
N TYR A 84 9.63 -28.09 -21.78
CA TYR A 84 9.52 -27.22 -22.95
C TYR A 84 9.81 -25.75 -22.66
N GLN A 85 10.22 -25.37 -21.43
CA GLN A 85 10.54 -23.99 -21.05
C GLN A 85 9.51 -22.98 -21.60
N LEU A 86 8.22 -23.25 -21.39
CA LEU A 86 7.17 -22.38 -21.90
C LEU A 86 7.37 -20.97 -21.31
N PRO A 87 7.30 -19.91 -22.14
CA PRO A 87 7.63 -18.54 -21.75
C PRO A 87 6.61 -18.00 -20.74
N PRO A 88 6.96 -16.90 -20.05
CA PRO A 88 6.41 -16.54 -18.74
C PRO A 88 4.90 -16.21 -18.69
N ILE A 89 4.19 -16.23 -19.82
CA ILE A 89 2.76 -15.87 -19.90
C ILE A 89 1.84 -16.98 -19.34
N SER A 90 2.36 -18.19 -19.11
CA SER A 90 1.68 -19.20 -18.29
C SER A 90 1.85 -18.96 -16.78
N GLN A 91 2.67 -17.99 -16.36
CA GLN A 91 2.93 -17.70 -14.95
C GLN A 91 2.11 -16.48 -14.49
N PRO A 92 1.22 -16.64 -13.49
CA PRO A 92 0.46 -15.57 -12.86
C PRO A 92 1.26 -14.33 -12.45
N GLU A 93 2.52 -14.57 -12.09
CA GLU A 93 3.46 -13.58 -11.57
C GLU A 93 3.66 -12.45 -12.57
N ASN A 94 3.87 -12.74 -13.85
CA ASN A 94 4.16 -11.70 -14.86
C ASN A 94 2.97 -10.77 -15.12
N GLU A 95 1.74 -11.27 -14.95
CA GLU A 95 0.53 -10.47 -15.16
C GLU A 95 0.25 -9.54 -13.98
N CYS A 96 0.58 -9.97 -12.76
CA CYS A 96 0.43 -9.17 -11.56
C CYS A 96 1.66 -8.30 -11.26
N GLN A 97 2.83 -8.65 -11.82
CA GLN A 97 4.11 -8.01 -11.51
C GLN A 97 4.11 -6.49 -11.69
N PRO A 98 3.60 -5.91 -12.80
CA PRO A 98 3.59 -4.46 -12.97
C PRO A 98 2.74 -3.76 -11.90
N PHE A 99 1.65 -4.39 -11.49
CA PHE A 99 0.84 -3.89 -10.37
C PHE A 99 1.64 -3.98 -9.06
N LEU A 100 2.23 -5.13 -8.74
CA LEU A 100 2.98 -5.31 -7.50
C LEU A 100 4.15 -4.34 -7.38
N GLN A 101 4.96 -4.19 -8.42
CA GLN A 101 6.09 -3.26 -8.46
C GLN A 101 5.65 -1.81 -8.25
N ARG A 102 4.54 -1.38 -8.86
CA ARG A 102 4.03 -0.01 -8.72
C ARG A 102 3.68 0.35 -7.26
N PHE A 103 3.27 -0.60 -6.44
CA PHE A 103 2.92 -0.37 -5.04
C PHE A 103 4.07 -0.73 -4.07
N GLN A 104 5.24 -1.10 -4.58
CA GLN A 104 6.46 -1.28 -3.79
C GLN A 104 7.22 0.04 -3.62
N THR A 105 6.59 1.02 -2.97
CA THR A 105 7.17 2.34 -2.74
C THR A 105 6.79 2.89 -1.37
N SER A 106 7.56 3.84 -0.85
CA SER A 106 7.23 4.59 0.37
C SER A 106 6.29 5.77 0.09
N LYS A 107 6.05 6.08 -1.18
CA LYS A 107 5.22 7.21 -1.61
C LYS A 107 3.73 6.95 -1.39
N PRO A 108 2.90 7.99 -1.20
CA PRO A 108 1.48 7.79 -0.95
C PRO A 108 0.72 7.32 -2.20
N MET A 109 0.57 6.01 -2.39
CA MET A 109 -0.08 5.42 -3.58
C MET A 109 -1.55 5.10 -3.41
N THR A 110 -2.11 5.27 -2.21
CA THR A 110 -3.50 4.93 -1.89
C THR A 110 -4.53 5.56 -2.86
N PRO A 111 -4.38 6.82 -3.30
CA PRO A 111 -5.29 7.41 -4.29
C PRO A 111 -5.38 6.64 -5.63
N TYR A 112 -4.31 5.99 -6.05
CA TYR A 112 -4.23 5.25 -7.32
C TYR A 112 -4.78 3.82 -7.24
N LEU A 113 -5.01 3.29 -6.03
CA LEU A 113 -5.32 1.88 -5.82
C LEU A 113 -6.60 1.44 -6.53
N PHE A 114 -7.63 2.28 -6.51
CA PHE A 114 -8.92 1.97 -7.15
C PHE A 114 -8.73 1.73 -8.66
N GLU A 115 -8.07 2.65 -9.36
CA GLU A 115 -7.87 2.55 -10.80
C GLU A 115 -6.91 1.41 -11.16
N ALA A 116 -5.84 1.23 -10.38
CA ALA A 116 -4.87 0.17 -10.62
C ALA A 116 -5.50 -1.23 -10.51
N VAL A 117 -6.32 -1.47 -9.48
CA VAL A 117 -7.02 -2.76 -9.31
C VAL A 117 -8.09 -2.96 -10.38
N GLU A 118 -8.83 -1.90 -10.75
CA GLU A 118 -9.77 -1.98 -11.86
C GLU A 118 -9.08 -2.36 -13.17
N LYS A 119 -7.93 -1.74 -13.48
CA LYS A 119 -7.14 -2.04 -14.68
C LYS A 119 -6.62 -3.46 -14.68
N LEU A 120 -6.04 -3.94 -13.57
CA LEU A 120 -5.56 -5.31 -13.43
C LEU A 120 -6.69 -6.32 -13.67
N LEU A 121 -7.82 -6.12 -12.99
CA LEU A 121 -8.97 -7.01 -13.12
C LEU A 121 -9.50 -7.04 -14.56
N ARG A 122 -9.65 -5.87 -15.18
CA ARG A 122 -10.08 -5.76 -16.58
C ARG A 122 -9.11 -6.44 -17.55
N TYR A 123 -7.81 -6.24 -17.33
CA TYR A 123 -6.77 -6.85 -18.14
C TYR A 123 -6.88 -8.38 -18.12
N LEU A 124 -6.97 -8.99 -16.94
CA LEU A 124 -7.13 -10.45 -16.79
C LEU A 124 -8.44 -10.95 -17.39
N MET A 125 -9.54 -10.24 -17.12
CA MET A 125 -10.87 -10.64 -17.62
C MET A 125 -10.96 -10.56 -19.15
N ASN A 126 -10.35 -9.58 -19.80
CA ASN A 126 -10.35 -9.46 -21.26
C ASN A 126 -9.77 -10.70 -21.98
N ARG A 127 -8.96 -11.52 -21.30
CA ARG A 127 -8.36 -12.72 -21.87
C ARG A 127 -9.30 -13.91 -21.96
N CYS A 128 -10.36 -13.94 -21.15
CA CYS A 128 -11.25 -15.11 -21.02
C CYS A 128 -12.74 -14.81 -20.91
N VAL A 129 -13.14 -13.56 -20.64
CA VAL A 129 -14.54 -13.11 -20.49
C VAL A 129 -15.04 -12.51 -21.81
N LYS A 130 -16.32 -12.72 -22.11
CA LYS A 130 -16.96 -12.17 -23.32
C LYS A 130 -16.92 -10.64 -23.35
N PRO A 131 -16.59 -10.01 -24.50
CA PRO A 131 -16.52 -8.54 -24.62
C PRO A 131 -17.79 -7.80 -24.21
N ASP A 132 -18.97 -8.41 -24.41
CA ASP A 132 -20.25 -7.80 -24.05
C ASP A 132 -20.42 -7.54 -22.55
N LEU A 133 -19.79 -8.38 -21.71
CA LEU A 133 -19.82 -8.23 -20.25
C LEU A 133 -18.78 -7.20 -19.75
N MET A 134 -17.74 -6.94 -20.56
CA MET A 134 -16.64 -6.03 -20.22
C MET A 134 -16.98 -4.54 -20.36
N LYS A 135 -18.21 -4.19 -20.74
CA LYS A 135 -18.70 -2.80 -20.86
C LYS A 135 -18.86 -2.09 -19.50
N CYS A 136 -18.90 -2.83 -18.40
CA CYS A 136 -19.04 -2.27 -17.06
C CYS A 136 -17.70 -1.78 -16.47
N THR A 137 -17.75 -0.93 -15.46
CA THR A 137 -16.58 -0.31 -14.80
C THR A 137 -16.68 -0.38 -13.27
N GLY A 138 -15.52 -0.24 -12.62
CA GLY A 138 -15.37 -0.21 -11.17
C GLY A 138 -15.98 -1.44 -10.47
N PRO A 139 -16.77 -1.27 -9.40
CA PRO A 139 -17.31 -2.39 -8.62
C PRO A 139 -18.21 -3.36 -9.40
N LYS A 140 -18.77 -2.93 -10.54
CA LYS A 140 -19.62 -3.80 -11.37
C LYS A 140 -18.83 -4.98 -11.97
N LEU A 141 -17.52 -4.84 -12.15
CA LEU A 141 -16.65 -5.93 -12.59
C LEU A 141 -16.63 -7.11 -11.59
N LEU A 142 -16.92 -6.84 -10.31
CA LEU A 142 -16.96 -7.86 -9.27
C LEU A 142 -18.20 -8.76 -9.35
N SER A 143 -19.24 -8.35 -10.08
CA SER A 143 -20.47 -9.15 -10.25
C SER A 143 -20.42 -10.15 -11.41
N ILE A 144 -19.37 -10.10 -12.24
CA ILE A 144 -19.23 -11.01 -13.36
C ILE A 144 -18.73 -12.35 -12.82
N ASP A 145 -19.59 -13.37 -12.92
CA ASP A 145 -19.26 -14.72 -12.48
C ASP A 145 -18.43 -15.45 -13.55
N THR A 146 -17.13 -15.62 -13.28
CA THR A 146 -16.21 -16.34 -14.17
C THR A 146 -16.35 -17.85 -14.12
N LYS A 147 -17.16 -18.41 -13.22
CA LYS A 147 -17.44 -19.86 -13.17
C LYS A 147 -18.47 -20.30 -14.21
N LYS A 148 -19.31 -19.37 -14.68
CA LYS A 148 -20.32 -19.68 -15.69
C LYS A 148 -19.71 -19.70 -17.08
N SER A 149 -19.79 -20.84 -17.75
CA SER A 149 -19.30 -21.00 -19.13
C SER A 149 -19.96 -20.02 -20.11
N GLU A 150 -21.19 -19.58 -19.84
CA GLU A 150 -21.91 -18.59 -20.65
C GLU A 150 -21.24 -17.20 -20.66
N ASN A 151 -20.46 -16.87 -19.63
CA ASN A 151 -19.77 -15.59 -19.51
C ASN A 151 -18.39 -15.61 -20.17
N LEU A 152 -17.87 -16.80 -20.46
CA LEU A 152 -16.52 -17.01 -20.97
C LEU A 152 -16.51 -17.13 -22.50
N ILE A 153 -15.39 -16.76 -23.10
CA ILE A 153 -15.12 -17.07 -24.50
C ILE A 153 -14.81 -18.57 -24.65
N LEU A 154 -14.97 -19.08 -25.87
CA LEU A 154 -14.61 -20.46 -26.21
C LEU A 154 -13.13 -20.70 -25.93
N SER A 155 -12.76 -21.89 -25.43
CA SER A 155 -11.38 -22.21 -25.04
C SER A 155 -10.37 -21.91 -26.15
N LYS A 156 -10.70 -22.25 -27.39
CA LYS A 156 -9.87 -21.97 -28.57
C LYS A 156 -9.55 -20.49 -28.81
N ASN A 157 -10.34 -19.57 -28.26
CA ASN A 157 -10.20 -18.12 -28.44
C ASN A 157 -9.54 -17.43 -27.23
N ILE A 158 -9.17 -18.19 -26.20
CA ILE A 158 -8.50 -17.62 -25.03
C ILE A 158 -7.20 -16.95 -25.45
N ASP A 159 -6.97 -15.78 -24.90
CA ASP A 159 -5.68 -15.15 -25.08
C ASP A 159 -4.65 -15.75 -24.12
N ILE A 160 -3.91 -16.75 -24.60
CA ILE A 160 -2.78 -17.37 -23.90
C ILE A 160 -1.44 -16.63 -24.13
N GLY A 161 -1.48 -15.47 -24.80
CA GLY A 161 -0.29 -14.68 -25.11
C GLY A 161 0.41 -15.07 -26.40
N PHE A 162 1.18 -14.12 -26.95
CA PHE A 162 1.84 -14.27 -28.24
C PHE A 162 2.90 -15.38 -28.25
N ALA A 163 3.75 -15.41 -27.23
CA ALA A 163 4.87 -16.36 -27.16
C ALA A 163 4.37 -17.82 -27.03
N THR A 164 3.37 -18.05 -26.18
CA THR A 164 2.71 -19.35 -26.01
C THR A 164 1.99 -19.80 -27.29
N LYS A 165 1.26 -18.89 -27.96
CA LYS A 165 0.61 -19.17 -29.26
C LYS A 165 1.63 -19.60 -30.32
N ARG A 166 2.79 -18.94 -30.38
CA ARG A 166 3.87 -19.28 -31.31
C ARG A 166 4.39 -20.69 -31.06
N LEU A 167 4.74 -21.02 -29.81
CA LEU A 167 5.28 -22.33 -29.45
C LEU A 167 4.29 -23.46 -29.71
N LEU A 168 3.02 -23.29 -29.36
CA LEU A 168 1.99 -24.31 -29.65
C LEU A 168 1.75 -24.52 -31.17
N GLY A 169 2.14 -23.55 -31.99
CA GLY A 169 2.11 -23.62 -33.45
C GLY A 169 3.40 -24.14 -34.10
N GLU A 170 4.50 -24.29 -33.35
CA GLU A 170 5.77 -24.80 -33.87
C GLU A 170 5.69 -26.32 -34.09
N THR A 171 6.04 -26.75 -35.30
CA THR A 171 6.00 -28.17 -35.72
C THR A 171 7.04 -29.06 -35.04
N ALA A 172 8.02 -28.46 -34.35
CA ALA A 172 9.05 -29.16 -33.59
C ALA A 172 8.50 -29.79 -32.30
N ILE A 173 7.37 -29.31 -31.78
CA ILE A 173 6.79 -29.85 -30.54
C ILE A 173 5.84 -31.00 -30.90
N THR A 174 6.19 -32.22 -30.46
CA THR A 174 5.44 -33.46 -30.70
C THR A 174 4.21 -33.55 -29.79
N VAL A 175 3.31 -32.58 -29.90
CA VAL A 175 2.13 -32.45 -29.03
C VAL A 175 0.87 -32.75 -29.82
N THR A 176 0.03 -33.64 -29.28
CA THR A 176 -1.27 -33.94 -29.87
C THR A 176 -2.23 -32.74 -29.72
N GLU A 177 -3.16 -32.57 -30.67
CA GLU A 177 -4.18 -31.51 -30.57
C GLU A 177 -5.02 -31.62 -29.29
N ARG A 178 -5.18 -32.83 -28.75
CA ARG A 178 -5.82 -33.07 -27.46
C ARG A 178 -5.05 -32.40 -26.31
N GLN A 179 -3.74 -32.63 -26.23
CA GLN A 179 -2.89 -32.04 -25.18
C GLN A 179 -2.85 -30.51 -25.28
N LYS A 180 -2.85 -29.94 -26.51
CA LYS A 180 -2.94 -28.48 -26.69
C LYS A 180 -4.26 -27.93 -26.14
N LEU A 181 -5.38 -28.61 -26.39
CA LEU A 181 -6.68 -28.21 -25.87
C LEU A 181 -6.78 -28.37 -24.34
N GLU A 182 -6.20 -29.42 -23.78
CA GLU A 182 -6.09 -29.64 -22.33
C GLU A 182 -5.29 -28.49 -21.67
N PHE A 183 -4.12 -28.14 -22.20
CA PHE A 183 -3.33 -27.00 -21.73
C PHE A 183 -4.07 -25.67 -21.80
N ILE A 184 -4.78 -25.39 -22.91
CA ILE A 184 -5.59 -24.17 -23.04
C ILE A 184 -6.73 -24.16 -22.00
N HIS A 185 -7.29 -25.33 -21.69
CA HIS A 185 -8.29 -25.46 -20.64
C HIS A 185 -7.72 -25.17 -19.24
N GLU A 186 -6.52 -25.65 -18.96
CA GLU A 186 -5.79 -25.38 -17.71
C GLU A 186 -5.47 -23.89 -17.57
N CYS A 187 -4.97 -23.24 -18.63
CA CYS A 187 -4.75 -21.80 -18.67
C CYS A 187 -6.05 -21.02 -18.37
N ARG A 188 -7.20 -21.46 -18.91
CA ARG A 188 -8.51 -20.88 -18.57
C ARG A 188 -8.83 -21.04 -17.09
N SER A 189 -8.63 -22.25 -16.57
CA SER A 189 -8.92 -22.57 -15.17
C SER A 189 -8.09 -21.70 -14.22
N MET A 190 -6.81 -21.53 -14.51
CA MET A 190 -5.92 -20.63 -13.79
C MET A 190 -6.41 -19.18 -13.83
N LEU A 191 -6.68 -18.63 -15.02
CA LEU A 191 -7.16 -17.25 -15.18
C LEU A 191 -8.48 -17.02 -14.43
N THR A 192 -9.45 -17.91 -14.58
CA THR A 192 -10.76 -17.79 -13.91
C THR A 192 -10.64 -17.89 -12.40
N THR A 193 -9.75 -18.75 -11.89
CA THR A 193 -9.45 -18.88 -10.46
C THR A 193 -8.79 -17.61 -9.92
N MET A 194 -7.79 -17.07 -10.62
CA MET A 194 -7.12 -15.83 -10.24
C MET A 194 -8.09 -14.64 -10.21
N ILE A 195 -8.92 -14.50 -11.25
CA ILE A 195 -9.97 -13.47 -11.30
C ILE A 195 -10.93 -13.63 -10.13
N ALA A 196 -11.38 -14.86 -9.84
CA ALA A 196 -12.29 -15.10 -8.72
C ALA A 196 -11.66 -14.72 -7.37
N LYS A 197 -10.37 -15.02 -7.16
CA LYS A 197 -9.62 -14.61 -5.96
C LYS A 197 -9.47 -13.09 -5.86
N LEU A 198 -9.11 -12.44 -6.96
CA LEU A 198 -9.03 -10.98 -7.03
C LEU A 198 -10.40 -10.33 -6.75
N GLN A 199 -11.48 -10.88 -7.30
CA GLN A 199 -12.85 -10.42 -7.03
C GLN A 199 -13.26 -10.66 -5.57
N GLU A 200 -12.88 -11.79 -4.97
CA GLU A 200 -13.18 -12.15 -3.58
C GLU A 200 -12.58 -11.14 -2.61
N LYS A 201 -11.31 -10.78 -2.79
CA LYS A 201 -10.58 -9.88 -1.87
C LYS A 201 -10.49 -8.43 -2.34
N SER A 202 -11.11 -8.09 -3.47
CA SER A 202 -10.89 -6.80 -4.14
C SER A 202 -11.14 -5.59 -3.23
N PRO A 203 -10.21 -4.62 -3.16
CA PRO A 203 -10.44 -3.34 -2.50
C PRO A 203 -11.51 -2.51 -3.22
N LEU A 204 -11.89 -2.86 -4.46
CA LEU A 204 -13.00 -2.23 -5.18
C LEU A 204 -14.36 -2.39 -4.46
N LYS A 205 -14.48 -3.37 -3.54
CA LYS A 205 -15.66 -3.52 -2.66
C LYS A 205 -15.78 -2.39 -1.64
N GLN A 206 -14.65 -1.80 -1.26
CA GLN A 206 -14.58 -0.85 -0.17
C GLN A 206 -14.92 0.55 -0.68
N LYS A 207 -15.92 1.18 -0.05
CA LYS A 207 -16.29 2.57 -0.34
C LYS A 207 -15.15 3.54 -0.08
N ALA A 208 -14.36 3.31 0.97
CA ALA A 208 -13.18 4.11 1.31
C ALA A 208 -12.18 4.16 0.15
N VAL A 209 -11.84 3.03 -0.48
CA VAL A 209 -10.91 2.96 -1.62
C VAL A 209 -11.46 3.73 -2.83
N ARG A 210 -12.76 3.61 -3.10
CA ARG A 210 -13.42 4.43 -4.12
C ARG A 210 -13.37 5.91 -3.78
N GLY A 211 -13.55 6.26 -2.51
CA GLY A 211 -13.46 7.62 -2.00
C GLY A 211 -12.07 8.20 -2.19
N LEU A 212 -11.02 7.46 -1.81
CA LEU A 212 -9.61 7.85 -1.91
C LEU A 212 -9.19 8.21 -3.34
N SER A 213 -9.77 7.57 -4.35
CA SER A 213 -9.52 7.91 -5.75
C SER A 213 -10.03 9.29 -6.18
N SER A 214 -10.74 10.03 -5.31
CA SER A 214 -10.96 11.46 -5.54
C SER A 214 -9.66 12.27 -5.48
N LEU A 215 -8.64 11.78 -4.78
CA LEU A 215 -7.33 12.44 -4.68
C LEU A 215 -6.39 12.10 -5.85
N ASP A 216 -6.86 11.31 -6.81
CA ASP A 216 -6.11 11.02 -8.03
C ASP A 216 -6.14 12.25 -8.97
N PRO A 217 -4.98 12.82 -9.35
CA PRO A 217 -4.90 13.94 -10.28
C PRO A 217 -5.65 13.70 -11.60
N CYS A 218 -5.61 12.48 -12.15
CA CYS A 218 -6.30 12.16 -13.39
C CYS A 218 -7.82 12.26 -13.22
N VAL A 219 -8.36 11.82 -12.09
CA VAL A 219 -9.80 11.90 -11.79
C VAL A 219 -10.22 13.35 -11.61
N ILE A 220 -9.42 14.17 -10.92
CA ILE A 220 -9.71 15.59 -10.69
C ILE A 220 -9.70 16.37 -12.02
N GLN A 221 -8.68 16.17 -12.85
CA GLN A 221 -8.51 16.92 -14.10
C GLN A 221 -9.51 16.54 -15.19
N HIS A 222 -9.88 15.26 -15.29
CA HIS A 222 -10.71 14.76 -16.39
C HIS A 222 -12.18 14.55 -15.99
N SER A 223 -12.48 14.44 -14.71
CA SER A 223 -13.83 14.14 -14.21
C SER A 223 -14.11 14.78 -12.85
N PRO A 224 -14.08 16.12 -12.73
CA PRO A 224 -14.18 16.83 -11.45
C PRO A 224 -15.48 16.53 -10.69
N GLN A 225 -16.61 16.35 -11.39
CA GLN A 225 -17.87 15.99 -10.73
C GLN A 225 -17.82 14.58 -10.11
N LEU A 226 -17.11 13.65 -10.76
CA LEU A 226 -16.88 12.32 -10.21
C LEU A 226 -15.93 12.40 -9.01
N ALA A 227 -14.89 13.21 -9.08
CA ALA A 227 -13.95 13.47 -7.99
C ALA A 227 -14.69 14.00 -6.75
N GLN A 228 -15.53 15.03 -6.91
CA GLN A 228 -16.36 15.61 -5.83
C GLN A 228 -17.31 14.59 -5.20
N LYS A 229 -17.97 13.77 -6.03
CA LYS A 229 -18.85 12.70 -5.55
C LYS A 229 -18.07 11.66 -4.74
N ARG A 230 -16.88 11.25 -5.22
CA ARG A 230 -16.01 10.30 -4.53
C ARG A 230 -15.46 10.87 -3.21
N PHE A 231 -15.07 12.14 -3.20
CA PHE A 231 -14.60 12.81 -1.99
C PHE A 231 -15.70 12.90 -0.93
N SER A 232 -16.96 13.11 -1.35
CA SER A 232 -18.09 13.07 -0.40
C SER A 232 -18.21 11.69 0.28
N PHE A 233 -18.07 10.59 -0.47
CA PHE A 233 -18.03 9.26 0.13
C PHE A 233 -16.83 9.07 1.06
N LEU A 234 -15.67 9.64 0.71
CA LEU A 234 -14.48 9.56 1.56
C LEU A 234 -14.73 10.23 2.92
N LEU A 235 -15.32 11.43 2.92
CA LEU A 235 -15.65 12.15 4.14
C LEU A 235 -16.66 11.39 5.01
N GLU A 236 -17.69 10.79 4.40
CA GLU A 236 -18.64 9.93 5.10
C GLU A 236 -17.94 8.75 5.79
N GLU A 237 -17.05 8.05 5.08
CA GLU A 237 -16.32 6.90 5.64
C GLU A 237 -15.35 7.31 6.77
N LEU A 238 -14.65 8.44 6.63
CA LEU A 238 -13.77 8.97 7.68
C LEU A 238 -14.54 9.44 8.91
N ASN A 239 -15.72 10.04 8.72
CA ASN A 239 -16.59 10.47 9.81
C ASN A 239 -17.21 9.27 10.54
N HIS A 240 -17.71 8.27 9.80
CA HIS A 240 -18.21 7.02 10.40
C HIS A 240 -17.13 6.29 11.22
N ALA A 241 -15.87 6.39 10.82
CA ALA A 241 -14.73 5.85 11.57
C ALA A 241 -14.30 6.73 12.77
N ASN A 242 -14.98 7.86 13.01
CA ASN A 242 -14.63 8.87 14.01
C ASN A 242 -13.20 9.41 13.86
N ILE A 243 -12.68 9.46 12.63
CA ILE A 243 -11.35 10.00 12.32
C ILE A 243 -11.42 11.52 12.15
N ILE A 244 -12.52 12.02 11.59
CA ILE A 244 -12.84 13.45 11.44
C ILE A 244 -14.21 13.73 12.06
N ASN A 245 -14.49 14.99 12.36
CA ASN A 245 -15.81 15.45 12.83
C ASN A 245 -16.62 16.12 11.71
N ASP A 246 -17.90 16.35 11.96
CA ASP A 246 -18.84 16.94 10.99
C ASP A 246 -18.40 18.31 10.48
N VAL A 247 -17.84 19.15 11.36
CA VAL A 247 -17.40 20.51 11.02
C VAL A 247 -16.22 20.46 10.06
N LEU A 248 -15.23 19.61 10.33
CA LEU A 248 -14.08 19.40 9.47
C LEU A 248 -14.51 18.83 8.12
N ALA A 249 -15.42 17.85 8.12
CA ALA A 249 -15.94 17.24 6.90
C ALA A 249 -16.66 18.27 6.00
N GLU A 250 -17.58 19.05 6.53
CA GLU A 250 -18.35 20.03 5.76
C GLU A 250 -17.46 21.16 5.20
N ASN A 251 -16.48 21.62 5.97
CA ASN A 251 -15.52 22.62 5.51
C ASN A 251 -14.60 22.04 4.42
N ALA A 252 -14.01 20.87 4.64
CA ALA A 252 -13.15 20.22 3.65
C ALA A 252 -13.90 19.97 2.33
N LYS A 253 -15.20 19.60 2.40
CA LYS A 253 -16.04 19.42 1.21
C LYS A 253 -16.19 20.69 0.39
N LYS A 254 -16.40 21.84 1.04
CA LYS A 254 -16.50 23.16 0.38
C LYS A 254 -15.19 23.57 -0.26
N GLU A 255 -14.08 23.40 0.47
CA GLU A 255 -12.73 23.70 -0.02
C GLU A 255 -12.35 22.81 -1.22
N TYR A 256 -12.70 21.52 -1.15
CA TYR A 256 -12.48 20.59 -2.26
C TYR A 256 -13.32 20.90 -3.50
N LEU A 257 -14.57 21.34 -3.31
CA LEU A 257 -15.40 21.82 -4.42
C LEU A 257 -14.74 23.00 -5.13
N HIS A 258 -14.19 23.96 -4.37
CA HIS A 258 -13.44 25.06 -4.95
C HIS A 258 -12.19 24.56 -5.70
N PHE A 259 -11.42 23.66 -5.10
CA PHE A 259 -10.22 23.06 -5.70
C PHE A 259 -10.51 22.36 -7.03
N CYS A 260 -11.56 21.53 -7.10
CA CYS A 260 -11.96 20.86 -8.34
C CYS A 260 -12.48 21.80 -9.43
N ASN A 261 -12.87 23.03 -9.07
CA ASN A 261 -13.38 24.04 -10.00
C ASN A 261 -12.31 25.06 -10.42
N LEU A 262 -11.05 24.88 -10.00
CA LEU A 262 -9.93 25.66 -10.53
C LEU A 262 -9.83 25.50 -12.06
N LYS A 263 -9.26 26.50 -12.73
CA LYS A 263 -9.10 26.43 -14.18
C LYS A 263 -8.23 25.24 -14.56
N LYS A 264 -8.53 24.63 -15.70
CA LYS A 264 -7.75 23.48 -16.21
C LYS A 264 -6.25 23.78 -16.30
N SER A 265 -5.86 25.00 -16.69
CA SER A 265 -4.46 25.43 -16.72
C SER A 265 -3.80 25.45 -15.34
N GLU A 266 -4.53 25.85 -14.30
CA GLU A 266 -4.02 25.87 -12.92
C GLU A 266 -3.83 24.44 -12.41
N LEU A 267 -4.83 23.57 -12.61
CA LEU A 267 -4.71 22.15 -12.27
C LEU A 267 -3.61 21.44 -13.06
N GLN A 268 -3.36 21.84 -14.30
CA GLN A 268 -2.26 21.32 -15.11
C GLN A 268 -0.91 21.73 -14.54
N GLU A 269 -0.74 22.98 -14.10
CA GLU A 269 0.51 23.40 -13.45
C GLU A 269 0.72 22.73 -12.09
N ILE A 270 -0.33 22.62 -11.26
CA ILE A 270 -0.25 21.94 -9.96
C ILE A 270 0.19 20.48 -10.12
N PHE A 271 -0.44 19.76 -11.05
CA PHE A 271 -0.17 18.34 -11.28
C PHE A 271 0.88 18.09 -12.38
N ARG A 272 1.54 19.13 -12.90
CA ARG A 272 2.64 19.00 -13.87
C ARG A 272 3.75 18.07 -13.39
N PRO A 273 4.14 18.05 -12.09
CA PRO A 273 5.14 17.11 -11.60
C PRO A 273 4.66 15.65 -11.57
N CYS A 274 3.35 15.42 -11.74
CA CYS A 274 2.77 14.09 -11.75
C CYS A 274 2.95 13.47 -13.15
N ASP A 275 4.11 12.90 -13.41
CA ASP A 275 4.27 12.00 -14.56
C ASP A 275 3.70 10.62 -14.18
N GLN A 276 2.97 9.98 -15.09
CA GLN A 276 2.46 8.62 -14.90
C GLN A 276 3.58 7.57 -14.90
N PHE A 277 4.80 7.97 -15.27
CA PHE A 277 5.98 7.11 -15.41
C PHE A 277 7.19 7.55 -14.59
N SER A 278 7.12 8.70 -13.88
CA SER A 278 8.20 9.18 -13.02
C SER A 278 7.78 9.15 -11.56
N ASP A 279 8.40 8.27 -10.80
CA ASP A 279 8.36 8.27 -9.35
C ASP A 279 9.32 9.31 -8.77
N GLU A 280 9.44 10.52 -9.33
CA GLU A 280 10.29 11.56 -8.74
C GLU A 280 9.56 12.32 -7.62
N VAL A 281 8.30 12.73 -7.83
CA VAL A 281 7.55 13.55 -6.86
C VAL A 281 6.29 12.83 -6.37
N GLY A 282 6.15 12.67 -5.05
CA GLY A 282 4.96 12.06 -4.43
C GLY A 282 3.77 13.01 -4.34
N LEU A 283 2.55 12.46 -4.22
CA LEU A 283 1.32 13.26 -4.08
C LEU A 283 1.33 14.13 -2.82
N ASP A 284 1.96 13.68 -1.75
CA ASP A 284 2.20 14.43 -0.53
C ASP A 284 2.97 15.74 -0.78
N THR A 285 4.05 15.68 -1.57
CA THR A 285 4.81 16.87 -1.96
C THR A 285 4.00 17.79 -2.86
N ILE A 286 3.26 17.23 -3.83
CA ILE A 286 2.43 18.01 -4.76
C ILE A 286 1.32 18.75 -4.00
N TYR A 287 0.47 18.01 -3.28
CA TYR A 287 -0.59 18.61 -2.46
C TYR A 287 -0.02 19.53 -1.38
N GLY A 288 1.08 19.15 -0.75
CA GLY A 288 1.75 19.96 0.26
C GLY A 288 2.20 21.31 -0.27
N SER A 289 2.82 21.34 -1.46
CA SER A 289 3.30 22.57 -2.10
C SER A 289 2.21 23.60 -2.39
N PHE A 290 0.96 23.14 -2.60
CA PHE A 290 -0.14 24.00 -2.98
C PHE A 290 -1.09 24.31 -1.82
N LEU A 291 -1.30 23.38 -0.88
CA LEU A 291 -2.31 23.51 0.17
C LEU A 291 -1.75 23.99 1.51
N ILE A 292 -0.44 23.84 1.76
CA ILE A 292 0.15 24.19 3.05
C ILE A 292 0.28 25.70 3.19
N GLY A 293 -0.24 26.23 4.30
CA GLY A 293 -0.22 27.67 4.60
C GLY A 293 -1.35 28.45 3.95
N GLU A 294 -2.10 27.84 3.02
CA GLU A 294 -3.25 28.46 2.38
C GLU A 294 -4.49 28.42 3.26
N ALA A 295 -4.96 29.60 3.70
CA ALA A 295 -6.12 29.72 4.58
C ALA A 295 -7.40 29.11 3.97
N ASN A 296 -7.51 29.15 2.63
CA ASN A 296 -8.67 28.66 1.88
C ASN A 296 -8.70 27.12 1.75
N TYR A 297 -7.62 26.42 2.15
CA TYR A 297 -7.50 24.96 1.98
C TYR A 297 -7.06 24.23 3.26
N LYS A 298 -7.18 24.90 4.40
CA LYS A 298 -6.70 24.37 5.69
C LYS A 298 -7.36 23.04 6.04
N HIS A 299 -8.68 22.93 5.90
CA HIS A 299 -9.45 21.75 6.29
C HIS A 299 -9.26 20.62 5.28
N LEU A 300 -9.19 20.97 4.00
CA LEU A 300 -8.88 20.04 2.92
C LEU A 300 -7.51 19.39 3.13
N TRP A 301 -6.49 20.18 3.46
CA TRP A 301 -5.16 19.65 3.74
C TRP A 301 -5.15 18.70 4.92
N GLU A 302 -5.90 18.98 5.97
CA GLU A 302 -6.02 18.09 7.13
C GLU A 302 -6.57 16.71 6.75
N VAL A 303 -7.63 16.67 5.94
CA VAL A 303 -8.20 15.43 5.42
C VAL A 303 -7.24 14.70 4.46
N ILE A 304 -6.59 15.43 3.55
CA ILE A 304 -5.65 14.84 2.58
C ILE A 304 -4.48 14.19 3.32
N LYS A 305 -3.91 14.83 4.34
CA LYS A 305 -2.85 14.22 5.16
C LYS A 305 -3.25 12.87 5.72
N ILE A 306 -4.45 12.77 6.31
CA ILE A 306 -4.98 11.51 6.85
C ILE A 306 -5.02 10.42 5.77
N CYS A 307 -5.38 10.79 4.55
CA CYS A 307 -5.51 9.86 3.44
C CYS A 307 -4.17 9.40 2.87
N LEU A 308 -3.19 10.31 2.78
CA LEU A 308 -1.87 10.03 2.19
C LEU A 308 -0.98 9.20 3.13
N VAL A 309 -1.25 9.18 4.44
CA VAL A 309 -0.53 8.30 5.40
C VAL A 309 -1.07 6.88 5.47
N LEU A 310 -2.17 6.57 4.76
CA LEU A 310 -2.72 5.22 4.74
C LEU A 310 -1.76 4.25 4.02
N SER A 311 -1.55 3.08 4.62
CA SER A 311 -0.79 2.00 4.01
C SER A 311 -1.51 1.47 2.77
N HIS A 312 -0.74 1.28 1.69
CA HIS A 312 -1.23 0.85 0.37
C HIS A 312 -0.55 -0.42 -0.14
N GLY A 313 0.40 -0.98 0.62
CA GLY A 313 1.18 -2.15 0.23
C GLY A 313 2.07 -2.63 1.38
N ASN A 314 2.75 -3.73 1.14
CA ASN A 314 3.60 -4.36 2.17
C ASN A 314 4.99 -3.76 2.27
N ALA A 315 5.46 -3.00 1.28
CA ALA A 315 6.84 -2.51 1.24
C ALA A 315 7.23 -1.72 2.50
N THR A 316 6.35 -0.88 3.02
CA THR A 316 6.60 -0.15 4.29
C THR A 316 6.69 -1.10 5.48
N VAL A 317 5.83 -2.12 5.53
CA VAL A 317 5.79 -3.11 6.62
C VAL A 317 7.02 -4.02 6.57
N GLU A 318 7.36 -4.54 5.40
CA GLU A 318 8.55 -5.37 5.14
C GLU A 318 9.84 -4.57 5.38
N GLY A 319 9.88 -3.30 4.95
CA GLY A 319 10.96 -2.38 5.29
C GLY A 319 11.10 -2.21 6.79
N GLY A 320 9.99 -2.05 7.51
CA GLY A 320 9.97 -2.01 8.98
C GLY A 320 10.53 -3.29 9.60
N PHE A 321 10.16 -4.47 9.09
CA PHE A 321 10.74 -5.74 9.56
C PHE A 321 12.23 -5.85 9.27
N SER A 322 12.70 -5.39 8.11
CA SER A 322 14.12 -5.40 7.76
C SER A 322 14.94 -4.50 8.69
N VAL A 323 14.44 -3.31 9.01
CA VAL A 323 15.10 -2.42 9.97
C VAL A 323 15.04 -3.00 11.38
N ASN A 324 13.91 -3.57 11.78
CA ASN A 324 13.82 -4.24 13.07
C ASN A 324 14.84 -5.39 13.14
N LYS A 325 14.97 -6.20 12.09
CA LYS A 325 15.95 -7.29 12.02
C LYS A 325 17.39 -6.81 12.20
N SER A 326 17.76 -5.63 11.70
CA SER A 326 19.12 -5.09 11.91
C SER A 326 19.33 -4.53 13.33
N LEU A 327 18.26 -4.16 14.03
CA LEU A 327 18.29 -3.69 15.42
C LEU A 327 18.22 -4.82 16.44
N LEU A 328 17.71 -5.99 16.07
CA LEU A 328 17.53 -7.12 16.98
C LEU A 328 18.86 -7.69 17.49
N VAL A 329 18.96 -7.83 18.81
CA VAL A 329 20.00 -8.59 19.50
C VAL A 329 19.34 -9.74 20.28
N GLU A 330 20.06 -10.84 20.49
CA GLU A 330 19.57 -11.97 21.30
C GLU A 330 19.11 -11.53 22.70
N ASN A 331 18.04 -12.15 23.21
CA ASN A 331 17.48 -11.93 24.54
C ASN A 331 16.94 -10.51 24.83
N MET A 332 16.54 -9.74 23.80
CA MET A 332 15.85 -8.47 24.02
C MET A 332 14.37 -8.66 24.36
N HIS A 333 13.87 -7.86 25.30
CA HIS A 333 12.44 -7.72 25.55
C HIS A 333 11.81 -6.75 24.55
N GLU A 334 10.50 -6.93 24.28
CA GLU A 334 9.71 -6.08 23.38
C GLU A 334 9.90 -4.58 23.64
N LYS A 335 9.84 -4.15 24.91
CA LYS A 335 10.05 -2.75 25.30
C LYS A 335 11.41 -2.20 24.85
N THR A 336 12.45 -3.04 24.86
CA THR A 336 13.80 -2.67 24.40
C THR A 336 13.83 -2.53 22.89
N VAL A 337 13.16 -3.43 22.15
CA VAL A 337 13.03 -3.34 20.69
C VAL A 337 12.33 -2.04 20.30
N THR A 338 11.20 -1.72 20.94
CA THR A 338 10.45 -0.48 20.71
C THR A 338 11.30 0.75 21.01
N ALA A 339 12.01 0.77 22.13
CA ALA A 339 12.89 1.89 22.50
C ALA A 339 14.04 2.09 21.49
N GLN A 340 14.69 1.01 21.06
CA GLN A 340 15.74 1.08 20.04
C GLN A 340 15.20 1.57 18.70
N ARG A 341 13.99 1.14 18.31
CA ARG A 341 13.34 1.60 17.09
C ARG A 341 13.10 3.11 17.11
N HIS A 342 12.57 3.64 18.21
CA HIS A 342 12.41 5.09 18.38
C HIS A 342 13.74 5.85 18.28
N ILE A 343 14.80 5.34 18.91
CA ILE A 343 16.13 5.97 18.85
C ILE A 343 16.66 5.96 17.42
N HIS A 344 16.54 4.83 16.72
CA HIS A 344 16.97 4.71 15.32
C HIS A 344 16.25 5.72 14.43
N ASP A 345 14.92 5.83 14.56
CA ASP A 345 14.11 6.73 13.74
C ASP A 345 14.45 8.21 14.02
N GLU A 346 14.66 8.59 15.28
CA GLU A 346 15.12 9.93 15.66
C GLU A 346 16.52 10.25 15.10
N ILE A 347 17.46 9.30 15.16
CA ILE A 347 18.80 9.46 14.56
C ILE A 347 18.68 9.68 13.06
N GLN A 348 17.82 8.90 12.39
CA GLN A 348 17.61 8.99 10.96
C GLN A 348 16.96 10.33 10.58
N GLU A 349 15.96 10.78 11.33
CA GLU A 349 15.29 12.08 11.16
C GLU A 349 16.26 13.26 11.34
N ALA A 350 17.13 13.20 12.34
CA ALA A 350 18.16 14.21 12.55
C ALA A 350 19.22 14.25 11.43
N GLY A 351 19.26 13.26 10.53
CA GLY A 351 20.29 13.12 9.50
C GLY A 351 21.61 12.60 10.05
N GLY A 352 21.55 11.81 11.12
CA GLY A 352 22.69 11.15 11.76
C GLY A 352 22.95 11.62 13.18
N ILE A 353 23.74 10.82 13.90
CA ILE A 353 23.94 10.95 15.35
C ILE A 353 24.52 12.31 15.80
N LYS A 354 25.27 12.97 14.91
CA LYS A 354 25.92 14.26 15.19
C LYS A 354 24.94 15.44 15.24
N ASN A 355 23.77 15.28 14.64
CA ASN A 355 22.79 16.36 14.50
C ASN A 355 21.70 16.31 15.57
N ILE A 356 21.74 15.31 16.46
CA ILE A 356 20.74 15.13 17.50
C ILE A 356 20.91 16.21 18.55
N HIS A 357 19.81 16.92 18.83
CA HIS A 357 19.80 17.91 19.87
C HIS A 357 19.67 17.26 21.25
N ILE A 358 20.76 17.25 22.02
CA ILE A 358 20.75 16.74 23.39
C ILE A 358 20.04 17.75 24.30
N SER A 359 18.78 17.45 24.63
CA SER A 359 17.99 18.31 25.53
C SER A 359 18.40 18.14 26.99
N LYS A 360 18.18 19.18 27.81
CA LYS A 360 18.40 19.11 29.26
C LYS A 360 17.60 17.99 29.93
N LYS A 361 16.37 17.74 29.46
CA LYS A 361 15.52 16.64 29.94
C LYS A 361 16.18 15.27 29.74
N MET A 362 16.86 15.05 28.62
CA MET A 362 17.59 13.81 28.37
C MET A 362 18.75 13.65 29.34
N LEU A 363 19.52 14.72 29.61
CA LEU A 363 20.62 14.69 30.57
C LEU A 363 20.12 14.39 31.98
N ASP A 364 19.01 15.01 32.40
CA ASP A 364 18.43 14.77 33.72
C ASP A 364 17.86 13.35 33.82
N TYR A 365 17.27 12.81 32.75
CA TYR A 365 16.81 11.42 32.70
C TYR A 365 17.97 10.42 32.82
N VAL A 366 19.09 10.65 32.12
CA VAL A 366 20.30 9.82 32.23
C VAL A 366 20.89 9.86 33.64
N ARG A 367 20.92 11.04 34.27
CA ARG A 367 21.37 11.17 35.67
C ARG A 367 20.48 10.39 36.64
N GLY A 368 19.19 10.28 36.36
CA GLY A 368 18.23 9.50 37.14
C GLY A 368 18.17 8.00 36.81
N ALA A 369 18.88 7.53 35.79
CA ALA A 369 18.70 6.17 35.24
C ALA A 369 18.89 5.05 36.27
N TRP A 370 19.88 5.20 37.18
CA TRP A 370 20.12 4.20 38.24
C TRP A 370 18.92 4.06 39.18
N LYS A 371 18.31 5.19 39.57
CA LYS A 371 17.12 5.22 40.44
C LYS A 371 15.94 4.58 39.73
N HIS A 372 15.67 4.96 38.48
CA HIS A 372 14.58 4.39 37.68
C HIS A 372 14.75 2.87 37.47
N TYR A 373 15.98 2.40 37.29
CA TYR A 373 16.26 0.97 37.18
C TYR A 373 15.94 0.21 38.47
N HIS A 374 16.31 0.75 39.64
CA HIS A 374 16.00 0.13 40.92
C HIS A 374 14.49 0.14 41.21
N GLU A 375 13.80 1.23 40.91
CA GLU A 375 12.33 1.31 41.01
C GLU A 375 11.67 0.24 40.13
N TYR A 376 12.14 0.06 38.90
CA TYR A 376 11.65 -0.99 38.00
C TYR A 376 11.89 -2.41 38.53
N LEU A 377 13.06 -2.69 39.12
CA LEU A 377 13.34 -4.00 39.72
C LEU A 377 12.41 -4.32 40.90
N GLU A 378 12.13 -3.34 41.75
CA GLU A 378 11.20 -3.50 42.87
C GLU A 378 9.77 -3.74 42.37
N MET A 379 9.31 -3.01 41.34
CA MET A 379 8.02 -3.27 40.70
C MET A 379 7.93 -4.68 40.13
N LYS A 380 8.96 -5.14 39.39
CA LYS A 380 9.03 -6.49 38.83
C LYS A 380 8.97 -7.58 39.91
N LYS A 381 9.57 -7.32 41.07
CA LYS A 381 9.56 -8.24 42.21
C LYS A 381 8.16 -8.33 42.83
N GLN A 382 7.47 -7.20 42.98
CA GLN A 382 6.10 -7.13 43.47
C GLN A 382 5.13 -7.84 42.50
N GLU A 383 5.20 -7.55 41.20
CA GLU A 383 4.38 -8.21 40.17
C GLU A 383 4.52 -9.73 40.20
N ARG A 384 5.76 -10.24 40.30
CA ARG A 384 6.02 -11.69 40.38
C ARG A 384 5.39 -12.31 41.62
N SER A 385 5.52 -11.65 42.78
CA SER A 385 4.94 -12.13 44.04
C SER A 385 3.40 -12.15 43.99
N GLU A 386 2.77 -11.18 43.31
CA GLU A 386 1.33 -11.15 43.12
C GLU A 386 0.84 -12.21 42.13
N GLU A 387 1.57 -12.45 41.04
CA GLU A 387 1.28 -13.53 40.10
C GLU A 387 1.38 -14.91 40.74
N GLU A 388 2.41 -15.16 41.55
CA GLU A 388 2.56 -16.42 42.30
C GLU A 388 1.39 -16.61 43.26
N ARG A 389 0.99 -15.56 43.98
CA ARG A 389 -0.19 -15.58 44.86
C ARG A 389 -1.49 -15.81 44.10
N ARG A 390 -1.63 -15.27 42.88
CA ARG A 390 -2.78 -15.50 42.00
C ARG A 390 -2.82 -16.93 41.45
N ARG A 391 -1.67 -17.51 41.11
CA ARG A 391 -1.56 -18.91 40.63
C ARG A 391 -1.89 -19.91 41.74
N GLN A 392 -1.42 -19.69 42.97
CA GLN A 392 -1.75 -20.53 44.13
C GLN A 392 -3.25 -20.52 44.46
N LYS A 393 -3.95 -19.41 44.22
CA LYS A 393 -5.41 -19.30 44.41
C LYS A 393 -6.25 -19.95 43.31
N ARG A 394 -5.66 -20.25 42.14
CA ARG A 394 -6.35 -20.88 41.01
C ARG A 394 -6.15 -22.41 40.97
N GLY A 395 -5.21 -22.94 41.77
CA GLY A 395 -4.90 -24.37 41.86
C GLY A 395 -5.54 -25.08 43.07
N ASN A 396 -6.27 -24.36 43.92
CA ASN A 396 -7.20 -24.87 44.93
C ASN A 396 -8.63 -24.57 44.46
#